data_AF-A0A9D9WN66-F1
#
_entry.id   AF-A0A9D9WN66-F1
#
_cell.length_a   1.000
_cell.length_b   1.000
_cell.length_c   1.000
_cell.angle_alpha   90.00
_cell.angle_beta   90.00
_cell.angle_gamma   90.00
#
_symmetry.space_group_name_H-M   'P 1'
#
loop_
_entity.id
_entity.type
_entity.pdbx_description
1 polymer ?
#
loop_
_entity_poly.entity_id
_entity_poly.type
_entity_poly.pdbx_seq_one_letter_code
_entity_poly.pdbx_strand_id
1 'polypeptide(L)'
;LAEVEGDTIYMHIEKADISFRGVYQMLVSEFIKAFGSRPDIVYINREDDAGDPGLRQSKMTYGPVALLAKYSVYTCSSRPEWMERSYAD
;
A
#
# COMPACT_ATOMS: atom_id res chain seq x y z
N LEU A 1 -11.47 2.88 8.81
CA LEU A 1 -11.26 1.91 7.71
C LEU A 1 -10.46 2.56 6.58
N ALA A 2 -10.84 3.78 6.18
CA ALA A 2 -10.05 4.62 5.29
C ALA A 2 -10.10 6.09 5.73
N GLU A 3 -9.14 6.88 5.28
CA GLU A 3 -9.08 8.33 5.46
C GLU A 3 -8.79 9.05 4.14
N VAL A 4 -9.20 10.32 4.04
CA VAL A 4 -8.94 11.17 2.86
C VAL A 4 -7.98 12.27 3.27
N GLU A 5 -6.91 12.42 2.51
CA GLU A 5 -5.97 13.52 2.61
C GLU A 5 -5.73 14.10 1.22
N GLY A 6 -6.08 15.38 1.04
CA GLY A 6 -6.01 16.03 -0.28
C GLY A 6 -6.89 15.33 -1.31
N ASP A 7 -6.27 14.90 -2.41
CA ASP A 7 -6.89 14.19 -3.53
C ASP A 7 -6.74 12.66 -3.43
N THR A 8 -6.30 12.15 -2.28
CA THR A 8 -5.94 10.76 -2.09
C THR A 8 -6.76 10.12 -0.97
N ILE A 9 -7.31 8.94 -1.23
CA ILE A 9 -7.91 8.09 -0.20
C ILE A 9 -6.94 6.97 0.20
N TYR A 10 -6.75 6.79 1.50
CA TYR A 10 -5.88 5.78 2.08
C TYR A 10 -6.73 4.64 2.64
N MET A 11 -6.49 3.42 2.16
CA MET A 11 -7.14 2.21 2.64
C MET A 11 -6.26 1.50 3.65
N HIS A 12 -6.54 1.67 4.94
CA HIS A 12 -5.67 1.13 5.99
C HIS A 12 -5.86 -0.36 6.25
N ILE A 13 -7.09 -0.88 6.11
CA ILE A 13 -7.40 -2.27 6.44
C ILE A 13 -8.31 -2.88 5.38
N GLU A 14 -7.89 -4.04 4.88
CA GLU A 14 -8.70 -4.95 4.06
C GLU A 14 -8.73 -6.31 4.76
N LYS A 15 -9.91 -6.76 5.18
CA LYS A 15 -10.10 -8.08 5.77
C LYS A 15 -11.35 -8.72 5.22
N ALA A 16 -11.22 -9.97 4.83
CA ALA A 16 -12.31 -10.77 4.32
C ALA A 16 -12.08 -12.26 4.62
N ASP A 17 -13.16 -13.02 4.66
CA ASP A 17 -13.11 -14.47 4.82
C ASP A 17 -12.68 -15.14 3.50
N ILE A 18 -11.49 -15.74 3.51
CA ILE A 18 -10.88 -16.41 2.36
C ILE A 18 -11.62 -17.66 1.89
N SER A 19 -12.59 -18.16 2.66
CA SER A 19 -13.47 -19.25 2.22
C SER A 19 -14.25 -18.88 0.95
N PHE A 20 -14.45 -17.58 0.71
CA PHE A 20 -15.11 -17.05 -0.48
C PHE A 20 -14.08 -16.63 -1.54
N ARG A 21 -14.06 -17.37 -2.65
CA ARG A 21 -13.21 -17.04 -3.80
C ARG A 21 -13.59 -15.67 -4.37
N GLY A 22 -12.61 -14.80 -4.55
CA GLY A 22 -12.81 -13.46 -5.14
C GLY A 22 -13.19 -12.37 -4.15
N VAL A 23 -13.29 -12.69 -2.85
CA VAL A 23 -13.81 -11.75 -1.84
C VAL A 23 -12.98 -10.48 -1.72
N TYR A 24 -11.65 -10.58 -1.81
CA TYR A 24 -10.78 -9.40 -1.74
C TYR A 24 -10.94 -8.52 -2.98
N GLN A 25 -11.09 -9.12 -4.16
CA GLN A 25 -11.36 -8.37 -5.39
C GLN A 25 -12.70 -7.62 -5.31
N MET A 26 -13.73 -8.29 -4.80
CA MET A 26 -15.05 -7.70 -4.62
C MET A 26 -15.01 -6.56 -3.58
N LEU A 27 -14.39 -6.78 -2.42
CA LEU A 27 -14.29 -5.78 -1.36
C LEU A 27 -13.62 -4.49 -1.84
N VAL A 28 -12.48 -4.61 -2.54
CA VAL A 28 -11.76 -3.45 -3.08
C VAL A 28 -12.59 -2.76 -4.17
N SER A 29 -13.23 -3.52 -5.07
CA SER A 29 -14.08 -2.97 -6.12
C SER A 29 -15.26 -2.17 -5.56
N GLU A 30 -15.98 -2.71 -4.59
CA GLU A 30 -17.12 -2.04 -3.96
C GLU A 30 -16.69 -0.82 -3.13
N PHE A 31 -15.55 -0.90 -2.45
CA PHE A 31 -14.98 0.25 -1.76
C PHE A 31 -14.69 1.41 -2.73
N ILE A 32 -14.05 1.12 -3.86
CA ILE A 32 -13.72 2.14 -4.87
C ILE A 32 -14.99 2.73 -5.49
N LYS A 33 -16.00 1.91 -5.78
CA LYS A 33 -17.28 2.42 -6.31
C LYS A 33 -17.95 3.37 -5.31
N ALA A 34 -17.96 3.01 -4.03
CA ALA A 34 -18.62 3.77 -2.98
C ALA A 34 -17.89 5.09 -2.63
N PHE A 35 -16.55 5.09 -2.62
CA PHE A 35 -15.77 6.21 -2.09
C PHE A 35 -14.79 6.84 -3.09
N GLY A 36 -14.31 6.08 -4.07
CA GLY A 36 -13.35 6.53 -5.08
C GLY A 36 -13.97 7.25 -6.28
N SER A 37 -15.29 7.15 -6.48
CA SER A 37 -15.98 7.83 -7.60
C SER A 37 -16.23 9.32 -7.36
N ARG A 38 -15.67 9.89 -6.29
CA ARG A 38 -15.84 11.32 -5.97
C ARG A 38 -14.93 12.17 -6.86
N PRO A 39 -15.40 13.33 -7.36
CA PRO A 39 -14.63 14.15 -8.30
C PRO A 39 -13.38 14.80 -7.69
N ASP A 40 -13.29 14.86 -6.36
CA ASP A 40 -12.13 15.39 -5.62
C ASP A 40 -11.06 14.33 -5.33
N ILE A 41 -11.30 13.05 -5.66
CA ILE A 41 -10.37 11.96 -5.43
C ILE A 41 -9.74 11.53 -6.75
N VAL A 42 -8.41 11.59 -6.82
CA VAL A 42 -7.60 11.21 -7.98
C VAL A 42 -6.85 9.91 -7.72
N TYR A 43 -6.41 9.69 -6.49
CA TYR A 43 -5.57 8.56 -6.12
C TYR A 43 -6.17 7.70 -5.01
N ILE A 44 -5.85 6.41 -5.07
CA ILE A 44 -6.15 5.45 -4.01
C ILE A 44 -4.83 4.83 -3.56
N ASN A 45 -4.48 5.05 -2.30
CA ASN A 45 -3.34 4.41 -1.67
C ASN A 45 -3.79 3.17 -0.91
N ARG A 46 -3.33 1.99 -1.34
CA ARG A 46 -3.64 0.69 -0.72
C ARG A 46 -2.56 0.18 0.22
N GLU A 47 -1.66 1.04 0.68
CA GLU A 47 -0.54 0.71 1.58
C GLU A 47 0.47 -0.29 0.98
N ASP A 48 1.49 -0.67 1.75
CA ASP A 48 2.50 -1.65 1.33
C ASP A 48 2.02 -3.10 1.46
N ASP A 49 2.74 -4.02 0.82
CA ASP A 49 2.48 -5.45 0.84
C ASP A 49 3.17 -6.18 2.00
N ALA A 50 3.85 -5.48 2.92
CA ALA A 50 4.63 -6.04 4.02
C ALA A 50 5.63 -7.15 3.61
N GLY A 51 6.03 -7.23 2.34
CA GLY A 51 6.89 -8.29 1.81
C GLY A 51 6.17 -9.60 1.48
N ASP A 52 4.84 -9.65 1.55
CA ASP A 52 4.05 -10.82 1.16
C ASP A 52 3.89 -10.88 -0.39
N PRO A 53 4.38 -11.94 -1.06
CA PRO A 53 4.32 -12.04 -2.53
C PRO A 53 2.90 -12.14 -3.08
N GLY A 54 1.98 -12.79 -2.35
CA GLY A 54 0.58 -12.90 -2.76
C GLY A 54 -0.15 -11.57 -2.67
N LEU A 55 0.12 -10.80 -1.62
CA LEU A 55 -0.40 -9.45 -1.45
C LEU A 55 0.18 -8.49 -2.50
N ARG A 56 1.49 -8.59 -2.80
CA ARG A 56 2.12 -7.88 -3.92
C ARG A 56 1.41 -8.20 -5.24
N GLN A 57 1.20 -9.48 -5.56
CA GLN A 57 0.52 -9.90 -6.79
C GLN A 57 -0.92 -9.34 -6.86
N SER A 58 -1.67 -9.42 -5.76
CA SER A 58 -3.02 -8.86 -5.66
C SER A 58 -3.05 -7.37 -5.96
N LYS A 59 -2.11 -6.59 -5.40
CA LYS A 59 -2.02 -5.14 -5.64
C LYS A 59 -1.59 -4.80 -7.06
N MET A 60 -0.62 -5.53 -7.62
CA MET A 60 -0.14 -5.32 -8.98
C MET A 60 -1.20 -5.59 -10.06
N THR A 61 -2.13 -6.50 -9.80
CA THR A 61 -3.21 -6.86 -10.75
C THR A 61 -4.14 -5.67 -11.07
N TYR A 62 -4.18 -4.65 -10.21
CA TYR A 62 -4.95 -3.42 -10.47
C TYR A 62 -4.23 -2.38 -11.33
N GLY A 63 -3.00 -2.65 -11.78
CA GLY A 63 -2.23 -1.72 -12.60
C GLY A 63 -1.91 -0.40 -11.89
N PRO A 64 -1.18 -0.43 -10.75
CA PRO A 64 -0.91 0.79 -9.99
C PRO A 64 -0.14 1.81 -10.85
N VAL A 65 -0.59 3.06 -10.81
CA VAL A 65 0.10 4.18 -11.49
C VAL A 65 1.49 4.42 -10.92
N ALA A 66 1.70 4.11 -9.64
CA ALA A 66 2.99 4.23 -8.96
C ALA A 66 3.15 3.16 -7.87
N LEU A 67 4.39 2.70 -7.69
CA LEU A 67 4.85 2.00 -6.49
C LEU A 67 5.76 2.94 -5.72
N LEU A 68 5.27 3.47 -4.61
CA LEU A 68 6.02 4.46 -3.83
C LEU A 68 7.14 3.79 -3.05
N ALA A 69 8.37 4.30 -3.22
CA ALA A 69 9.51 3.87 -2.43
C ALA A 69 9.47 4.54 -1.05
N LYS A 70 9.57 3.73 0.00
CA LYS A 70 9.74 4.20 1.38
C LYS A 70 11.24 4.14 1.72
N TYR A 71 11.78 5.24 2.24
CA TYR A 71 13.19 5.35 2.58
C TYR A 71 13.35 5.54 4.09
N SER A 72 14.36 4.90 4.66
CA SER A 72 14.82 5.20 6.01
C SER A 72 15.96 6.22 5.93
N VAL A 73 15.80 7.34 6.62
CA VAL A 73 16.82 8.40 6.66
C VAL A 73 17.51 8.36 8.02
N TYR A 74 18.84 8.29 8.00
CA TYR A 74 19.66 8.21 9.20
C TYR A 74 20.60 9.42 9.28
N THR A 75 20.69 10.02 10.46
CA THR A 75 21.76 10.98 10.77
C THR A 75 23.07 10.22 10.98
N CYS A 76 24.21 10.91 10.85
CA CYS A 76 25.53 10.29 11.03
C CYS A 76 25.68 9.57 12.39
N SER A 77 25.03 10.08 13.44
CA SER A 77 25.07 9.51 14.80
C SER A 77 24.02 8.45 15.07
N SER A 78 23.05 8.24 14.17
CA SER A 78 21.93 7.31 14.37
C SER A 78 21.92 6.17 13.35
N ARG A 79 23.06 5.90 12.70
CA ARG A 79 23.15 4.82 11.72
C ARG A 79 23.10 3.46 12.43
N PRO A 80 22.32 2.50 11.93
CA PRO A 80 22.32 1.15 12.47
C PRO A 80 23.64 0.45 12.14
N GLU A 81 24.14 -0.37 13.07
CA GLU A 81 25.41 -1.09 12.96
C GLU A 81 25.48 -2.00 11.70
N TRP A 82 24.34 -2.56 11.27
CA TRP A 82 24.28 -3.39 10.06
C TRP A 82 24.56 -2.61 8.77
N MET A 83 24.37 -1.28 8.78
CA MET A 83 24.63 -0.41 7.63
C MET A 83 26.11 -0.04 7.51
N GLU A 84 26.87 -0.05 8.60
CA GLU A 84 28.32 0.27 8.59
C GLU A 84 29.15 -0.82 7.91
N ARG A 85 28.73 -2.10 8.06
CA ARG A 85 29.39 -3.25 7.41
C ARG A 85 29.17 -3.31 5.90
N SER A 86 28.09 -2.74 5.38
CA SER A 86 27.72 -2.84 3.96
C SER A 86 28.43 -1.86 3.02
N TYR A 87 29.16 -0.88 3.57
CA TYR A 87 29.91 0.13 2.80
C TYR A 87 31.42 0.13 3.11
N ALA A 88 31.90 -0.88 3.85
CA ALA A 88 33.32 -1.06 4.18
C ALA A 88 34.10 -1.88 3.12
N ASP A 89 33.40 -2.36 2.08
CA ASP A 89 33.95 -3.10 0.92
C ASP A 89 33.72 -2.33 -0.39
#